data_AF-A0A1I3V4D1-F1
#
_entry.id   AF-A0A1I3V4D1-F1
#
_cell.length_a   1.000
_cell.length_b   1.000
_cell.length_c   1.000
_cell.angle_alpha   90.00
_cell.angle_beta   90.00
_cell.angle_gamma   90.00
#
_symmetry.space_group_name_H-M   'P 1'
#
loop_
_entity.id
_entity.type
_entity.pdbx_description
1 polymer ?
#
loop_
_entity_poly.entity_id
_entity_poly.type
_entity_poly.pdbx_seq_one_letter_code
_entity_poly.pdbx_strand_id
1 'polypeptide(L)'
;MQHLDQKIRQFLKAVQDLKSLEIIDDIDNLTLSQLQEMLLKQSNNGTRLKQQFLRHGAKWELEEEGELKRLFSIGELNVGEFANKYQRRPKSVKIRMIKLGLIDQENS
;
A
#
# COMPACT_ATOMS: atom_id res chain seq x y z
N MET A 1 -14.33 -19.38 -20.94
CA MET A 1 -13.03 -18.99 -21.54
C MET A 1 -12.49 -17.64 -21.03
N GLN A 2 -13.30 -16.58 -20.91
CA GLN A 2 -12.81 -15.22 -20.56
C GLN A 2 -12.02 -15.11 -19.23
N HIS A 3 -12.39 -15.89 -18.20
CA HIS A 3 -11.70 -15.88 -16.91
C HIS A 3 -10.30 -16.52 -16.94
N LEU A 4 -10.07 -17.48 -17.84
CA LEU A 4 -8.77 -18.14 -17.97
C LEU A 4 -7.76 -17.17 -18.57
N ASP A 5 -8.18 -16.48 -19.61
CA ASP A 5 -7.43 -15.47 -20.34
C ASP A 5 -7.00 -14.29 -19.45
N GLN A 6 -7.91 -13.85 -18.57
CA GLN A 6 -7.62 -12.84 -17.57
C GLN A 6 -6.58 -13.31 -16.56
N LYS A 7 -6.69 -14.55 -16.07
CA LYS A 7 -5.72 -15.14 -15.13
C LYS A 7 -4.34 -15.29 -15.76
N ILE A 8 -4.27 -15.69 -17.03
CA ILE A 8 -3.01 -15.78 -17.78
C ILE A 8 -2.36 -14.40 -17.89
N ARG A 9 -3.11 -13.37 -18.27
CA ARG A 9 -2.59 -11.99 -18.35
C ARG A 9 -2.12 -11.46 -16.99
N GLN A 10 -2.86 -11.74 -15.92
CA GLN A 10 -2.48 -11.35 -14.57
C GLN A 10 -1.19 -12.06 -14.11
N PHE A 11 -1.05 -13.35 -14.43
CA PHE A 11 0.16 -14.12 -14.14
C PHE A 11 1.38 -13.56 -14.88
N LEU A 12 1.26 -13.32 -16.19
CA LEU A 12 2.35 -12.77 -16.99
C LEU A 12 2.78 -11.38 -16.49
N LYS A 13 1.82 -10.54 -16.11
CA LYS A 13 2.11 -9.23 -15.52
C LYS A 13 2.85 -9.35 -14.19
N ALA A 14 2.41 -10.26 -13.31
CA ALA A 14 3.09 -10.48 -12.03
C ALA A 14 4.53 -10.97 -12.20
N VAL A 15 4.79 -11.85 -13.19
CA VAL A 15 6.15 -12.30 -13.52
C VAL A 15 7.02 -11.14 -14.00
N GLN A 16 6.47 -10.25 -14.83
CA GLN A 16 7.19 -9.07 -15.31
C GLN A 16 7.47 -8.06 -14.20
N ASP A 17 6.52 -7.86 -13.28
CA ASP A 17 6.69 -7.00 -12.10
C ASP A 17 7.80 -7.57 -11.20
N LEU A 18 7.87 -8.89 -11.00
CA LEU A 18 8.93 -9.55 -10.22
C LEU A 18 10.32 -9.38 -10.85
N LYS A 19 10.42 -9.48 -12.18
CA LYS A 19 11.68 -9.19 -12.91
C LYS A 19 12.11 -7.73 -12.73
N SER A 20 11.15 -6.80 -12.80
CA SER A 20 11.42 -5.35 -12.72
C SER A 20 11.88 -4.90 -11.34
N LEU A 21 11.55 -5.66 -10.30
CA LEU A 21 11.95 -5.37 -8.92
C LEU A 21 13.31 -5.98 -8.54
N GLU A 22 14.02 -6.63 -9.48
CA GLU A 22 15.30 -7.34 -9.25
C GLU A 22 15.21 -8.37 -8.10
N ILE A 23 14.00 -8.87 -7.84
CA ILE A 23 13.73 -9.78 -6.74
C ILE A 23 14.25 -11.19 -7.08
N ILE A 24 14.26 -11.53 -8.37
CA ILE A 24 14.73 -12.79 -8.91
C ILE A 24 15.34 -12.52 -10.30
N ASP A 25 16.67 -12.59 -10.40
CA ASP A 25 17.42 -12.25 -11.62
C ASP A 25 17.20 -13.23 -12.78
N ASP A 26 16.80 -14.47 -12.50
CA ASP A 26 16.66 -15.52 -13.52
C ASP A 26 15.34 -16.30 -13.41
N ILE A 27 14.21 -15.57 -13.50
CA ILE A 27 12.87 -16.18 -13.45
C ILE A 27 12.63 -17.18 -14.60
N ASP A 28 13.29 -16.98 -15.75
CA ASP A 28 13.06 -17.80 -16.94
C ASP A 28 13.67 -19.21 -16.83
N ASN A 29 14.71 -19.39 -16.02
CA ASN A 29 15.36 -20.70 -15.80
C ASN A 29 14.94 -21.40 -14.51
N LEU A 30 14.03 -20.81 -13.72
CA LEU A 30 13.55 -21.41 -12.48
C LEU A 30 12.32 -22.29 -12.70
N THR A 31 12.32 -23.45 -12.04
CA THR A 31 11.11 -24.28 -11.96
C THR A 31 10.06 -23.59 -11.08
N LEU A 32 8.77 -23.89 -11.33
CA LEU A 32 7.66 -23.34 -10.53
C LEU A 32 7.83 -23.61 -9.02
N SER A 33 8.38 -24.76 -8.65
CA SER A 33 8.64 -25.12 -7.25
C SER A 33 9.76 -24.27 -6.62
N GLN A 34 10.82 -23.97 -7.37
CA GLN A 34 11.89 -23.08 -6.92
C GLN A 34 11.41 -21.63 -6.78
N LEU A 35 10.61 -21.16 -7.74
CA LEU A 35 9.94 -19.86 -7.65
C LEU A 35 9.06 -19.78 -6.39
N GLN A 36 8.26 -20.81 -6.12
CA GLN A 36 7.44 -20.87 -4.91
C GLN A 36 8.29 -20.83 -3.64
N GLU A 37 9.37 -21.61 -3.54
CA GLU A 37 10.24 -21.58 -2.37
C GLU A 37 10.95 -20.24 -2.18
N MET A 38 11.42 -19.60 -3.25
CA MET A 38 12.07 -18.29 -3.18
C MET A 38 11.09 -17.20 -2.75
N LEU A 39 9.88 -17.20 -3.33
CA LEU A 39 8.80 -16.29 -2.95
C LEU A 39 8.34 -16.54 -1.51
N LEU A 40 8.25 -17.80 -1.07
CA LEU A 40 7.93 -18.14 0.32
C LEU A 40 9.04 -17.74 1.29
N LYS A 41 10.32 -17.90 0.91
CA LYS A 41 11.47 -17.45 1.72
C LYS A 41 11.50 -15.93 1.84
N GLN A 42 11.22 -15.18 0.78
CA GLN A 42 11.07 -13.73 0.85
C GLN A 42 9.81 -13.30 1.60
N SER A 43 8.69 -14.01 1.44
CA SER A 43 7.45 -13.78 2.19
C SER A 43 7.58 -14.11 3.67
N ASN A 44 8.46 -15.06 4.05
CA ASN A 44 8.70 -15.43 5.45
C ASN A 44 9.77 -14.55 6.10
N ASN A 45 10.75 -14.04 5.34
CA ASN A 45 11.71 -13.04 5.80
C ASN A 45 11.14 -11.61 5.77
N GLY A 46 10.13 -11.37 4.95
CA GLY A 46 9.38 -10.12 4.84
C GLY A 46 8.11 -10.21 5.66
N THR A 47 8.21 -9.77 6.91
CA THR A 47 7.14 -9.12 7.69
C THR A 47 5.83 -9.06 6.93
N ARG A 48 4.85 -9.90 7.34
CA ARG A 48 3.40 -9.75 7.13
C ARG A 48 3.13 -8.70 6.06
N LEU A 49 2.87 -9.11 4.81
CA LEU A 49 2.26 -8.29 3.76
C LEU A 49 0.82 -7.92 4.22
N LYS A 50 0.74 -7.29 5.40
CA LYS A 50 -0.40 -6.56 5.94
C LYS A 50 -0.68 -5.58 4.83
N GLN A 51 -1.93 -5.55 4.39
CA GLN A 51 -2.48 -4.39 3.73
C GLN A 51 -1.90 -3.16 4.45
N GLN A 52 -0.99 -2.44 3.78
CA GLN A 52 -0.22 -1.34 4.37
C GLN A 52 -1.16 -0.22 4.87
N PHE A 53 -2.43 -0.31 4.46
CA PHE A 53 -3.52 0.52 4.89
C PHE A 53 -4.66 -0.32 5.45
N LEU A 54 -5.24 0.14 6.56
CA LEU A 54 -6.48 -0.41 7.10
C LEU A 54 -7.56 -0.47 6.00
N ARG A 55 -8.44 -1.47 6.06
CA ARG A 55 -9.54 -1.65 5.09
C ARG A 55 -10.34 -0.35 4.92
N HIS A 56 -10.89 -0.13 3.72
CA HIS A 56 -11.74 1.02 3.44
C HIS A 56 -12.84 1.12 4.51
N GLY A 57 -12.94 2.26 5.20
CA GLY A 57 -13.92 2.47 6.27
C GLY A 57 -13.46 2.13 7.70
N ALA A 58 -12.18 1.84 7.93
CA ALA A 58 -11.67 1.74 9.30
C ALA A 58 -11.93 3.03 10.09
N LYS A 59 -12.50 2.89 11.30
CA LYS A 59 -12.85 4.01 12.19
C LYS A 59 -11.62 4.86 12.47
N TRP A 60 -11.84 6.16 12.62
CA TRP A 60 -10.76 7.06 13.02
C TRP A 60 -10.63 7.09 14.54
N GLU A 61 -9.41 6.91 15.04
CA GLU A 61 -9.14 6.97 16.48
C GLU A 61 -8.99 8.44 16.93
N LEU A 62 -9.38 8.73 18.17
CA LEU A 62 -9.34 10.11 18.68
C LEU A 62 -7.92 10.68 18.73
N GLU A 63 -6.94 9.81 19.02
CA GLU A 63 -5.52 10.17 19.08
C GLU A 63 -4.95 10.56 17.71
N GLU A 64 -5.28 9.81 16.64
CA GLU A 64 -4.80 10.13 15.28
C GLU A 64 -5.45 11.42 14.76
N GLU A 65 -6.71 11.70 15.09
CA GLU A 65 -7.35 12.95 14.71
C GLU A 65 -6.75 14.16 15.46
N GLY A 66 -6.44 13.98 16.75
CA GLY A 66 -5.76 14.99 17.56
C GLY A 66 -4.38 15.32 16.99
N GLU A 67 -3.60 14.29 16.64
CA GLU A 67 -2.27 14.47 16.05
C GLU A 67 -2.34 15.12 14.65
N LEU A 68 -3.32 14.73 13.83
CA LEU A 68 -3.55 15.33 12.51
C LEU A 68 -3.82 16.84 12.61
N LYS A 69 -4.70 17.24 13.54
CA LYS A 69 -4.99 18.67 13.79
C LYS A 69 -3.76 19.41 14.30
N ARG A 70 -3.03 18.82 15.25
CA ARG A 70 -1.81 19.43 15.82
C ARG A 70 -0.77 19.69 14.75
N LEU A 71 -0.43 18.67 13.96
CA LEU A 71 0.56 18.75 12.88
C LEU A 71 0.14 19.76 11.80
N PHE A 72 -1.15 19.83 11.49
CA PHE A 72 -1.68 20.83 10.56
C PHE A 72 -1.53 22.25 11.12
N SER A 73 -1.90 22.48 12.39
CA SER A 73 -1.84 23.81 13.02
C SER A 73 -0.42 24.37 13.13
N ILE A 74 0.59 23.51 13.27
CA ILE A 74 2.01 23.92 13.32
C ILE A 74 2.66 23.97 11.93
N GLY A 75 1.93 23.63 10.86
CA GLY A 75 2.44 23.65 9.49
C GLY A 75 3.41 22.53 9.12
N GLU A 76 3.57 21.51 9.98
CA GLU A 76 4.52 20.40 9.80
C GLU A 76 3.84 19.11 9.29
N LEU A 77 2.59 19.20 8.83
CA LEU A 77 1.87 18.01 8.36
C LEU A 77 2.42 17.51 7.02
N ASN A 78 3.25 16.47 7.08
CA ASN A 78 3.55 15.63 5.92
C ASN A 78 2.49 14.51 5.79
N VAL A 79 1.61 14.64 4.81
CA VAL A 79 0.51 13.68 4.57
C VAL A 79 1.03 12.26 4.30
N GLY A 80 2.19 12.11 3.64
CA GLY A 80 2.78 10.82 3.33
C GLY A 80 3.32 10.12 4.59
N GLU A 81 4.02 10.86 5.45
CA GLU A 81 4.54 10.34 6.71
C GLU A 81 3.41 10.01 7.69
N PHE A 82 2.41 10.88 7.82
CA PHE A 82 1.23 10.63 8.63
C PHE A 82 0.47 9.39 8.15
N ALA A 83 0.27 9.27 6.83
CA ALA A 83 -0.35 8.11 6.20
C ALA A 83 0.39 6.80 6.53
N ASN A 84 1.73 6.82 6.46
CA ASN A 84 2.53 5.65 6.81
C ASN A 84 2.47 5.33 8.30
N LYS A 85 2.58 6.33 9.17
CA LYS A 85 2.53 6.16 10.64
C LYS A 85 1.22 5.51 11.10
N TYR A 86 0.09 5.98 10.57
CA TYR A 86 -1.24 5.49 10.95
C TYR A 86 -1.80 4.41 10.02
N GLN A 87 -1.01 3.91 9.07
CA GLN A 87 -1.46 2.92 8.08
C GLN A 87 -2.76 3.38 7.40
N ARG A 88 -2.79 4.64 6.97
CA ARG A 88 -3.89 5.28 6.23
C ARG A 88 -3.45 5.57 4.79
N ARG A 89 -4.36 5.44 3.83
CA ARG A 89 -4.07 5.93 2.47
C ARG A 89 -3.92 7.45 2.50
N PRO A 90 -2.94 8.05 1.81
CA PRO A 90 -2.80 9.52 1.73
C PRO A 90 -4.10 10.22 1.30
N LYS A 91 -4.82 9.63 0.33
CA LYS A 91 -6.14 10.11 -0.11
C LYS A 91 -7.17 10.13 1.02
N SER A 92 -7.16 9.14 1.91
CA SER A 92 -8.06 9.09 3.07
C SER A 92 -7.72 10.17 4.09
N VAL A 93 -6.44 10.51 4.25
CA VAL A 93 -5.98 11.60 5.14
C VAL A 93 -6.48 12.94 4.60
N LYS A 94 -6.29 13.22 3.31
CA LYS A 94 -6.84 14.43 2.65
C LYS A 94 -8.36 14.55 2.82
N ILE A 95 -9.11 13.48 2.57
CA ILE A 95 -10.56 13.46 2.77
C ILE A 95 -10.92 13.76 4.24
N ARG A 96 -10.16 13.24 5.20
CA ARG A 96 -10.39 13.54 6.61
C ARG A 96 -10.08 15.00 6.93
N MET A 97 -9.02 15.57 6.39
CA MET A 97 -8.67 16.98 6.56
C MET A 97 -9.78 17.91 6.04
N ILE A 98 -10.37 17.61 4.88
CA ILE A 98 -11.55 18.33 4.36
C ILE A 98 -12.73 18.20 5.34
N LYS A 99 -13.04 16.98 5.81
CA LYS A 99 -14.14 16.77 6.76
C LYS A 99 -13.94 17.49 8.10
N LEU A 100 -12.70 17.69 8.51
CA LEU A 100 -12.33 18.42 9.71
C LEU A 100 -12.26 19.95 9.49
N GLY A 101 -12.50 20.43 8.27
CA GLY A 101 -12.42 21.86 7.93
C GLY A 101 -10.99 22.42 7.95
N LEU A 102 -9.97 21.56 7.81
CA LEU A 102 -8.57 21.98 7.81
C LEU A 102 -8.13 22.52 6.45
N ILE A 103 -8.69 21.97 5.36
CA ILE A 103 -8.38 22.38 3.97
C ILE A 103 -9.65 22.42 3.13
N ASP A 104 -9.68 23.31 2.15
CA ASP A 104 -10.77 23.40 1.18
C ASP A 104 -10.72 22.27 0.15
N GLN A 105 -11.90 21.91 -0.37
CA GLN A 105 -12.06 20.80 -1.31
C GLN A 105 -11.35 21.04 -2.66
N GLU A 106 -11.04 22.29 -2.99
CA GLU A 106 -10.37 22.68 -4.24
C GLU A 106 -8.87 22.34 -4.28
N ASN A 107 -8.25 21.99 -3.14
CA ASN A 107 -6.81 21.71 -3.03
C ASN A 107 -6.44 20.21 -2.92
N SER A 108 -7.34 19.28 -3.24
CA SER A 108 -7.13 17.82 -3.04
C SER A 108 -6.58 17.04 -4.23
#